data_AF-M0MES5-F1
#
_entry.id   AF-M0MES5-F1
#
_cell.length_a   1.000
_cell.length_b   1.000
_cell.length_c   1.000
_cell.angle_alpha   90.00
_cell.angle_beta   90.00
_cell.angle_gamma   90.00
#
_symmetry.space_group_name_H-M   'P 1'
#
loop_
_entity.id
_entity.type
_entity.pdbx_description
1 polymer ?
#
loop_
_entity_poly.entity_id
_entity_poly.type
_entity_poly.pdbx_seq_one_letter_code
_entity_poly.pdbx_strand_id
1 'polypeptide(L)'
;MFSRRTKARLVFLSNVLLLPIMYRFVRWRRATGDEESLSLVPQWFVAGVGYQAAYYWAYDHDFGAIRTSRWRRALFSGIQSALMSKLFPQSEGGRLSFSIGGNVGAIAYRLWYGVLRPLPGSDE
;
A
#
# COMPACT_ATOMS: atom_id res chain seq x y z
N MET A 1 -17.97 -17.21 -0.68
CA MET A 1 -16.96 -16.23 -1.16
C MET A 1 -17.37 -14.85 -0.66
N PHE A 2 -16.48 -14.08 -0.04
CA PHE A 2 -16.82 -12.71 0.38
C PHE A 2 -17.04 -11.80 -0.84
N SER A 3 -18.02 -10.89 -0.76
CA SER A 3 -18.22 -9.88 -1.80
C SER A 3 -16.95 -9.02 -1.99
N ARG A 4 -16.72 -8.52 -3.21
CA ARG A 4 -15.59 -7.62 -3.52
C ARG A 4 -15.55 -6.44 -2.54
N ARG A 5 -16.73 -5.91 -2.20
CA ARG A 5 -16.90 -4.81 -1.25
C ARG A 5 -16.56 -5.20 0.19
N THR A 6 -16.93 -6.39 0.65
CA THR A 6 -16.53 -6.89 1.98
C THR A 6 -15.02 -7.01 2.09
N LYS A 7 -14.37 -7.54 1.05
CA LYS A 7 -12.90 -7.62 1.01
C LYS A 7 -12.25 -6.25 1.06
N ALA A 8 -12.75 -5.27 0.30
CA ALA A 8 -12.24 -3.90 0.34
C ALA A 8 -12.38 -3.25 1.72
N ARG A 9 -13.51 -3.46 2.41
CA ARG A 9 -13.72 -2.96 3.78
C ARG A 9 -12.81 -3.63 4.80
N LEU A 10 -12.57 -4.93 4.69
CA LEU A 10 -11.62 -5.63 5.55
C LEU A 10 -10.20 -5.10 5.34
N VAL A 11 -9.79 -4.87 4.09
CA VAL A 11 -8.50 -4.23 3.78
C VAL A 11 -8.43 -2.82 4.33
N PHE A 12 -9.50 -2.03 4.24
CA PHE A 12 -9.56 -0.70 4.85
C PHE A 12 -9.34 -0.78 6.36
N LEU A 13 -10.12 -1.61 7.07
CA LEU A 13 -10.02 -1.78 8.52
C LEU A 13 -8.64 -2.29 8.94
N SER A 14 -8.08 -3.27 8.22
CA SER A 14 -6.76 -3.80 8.55
C SER A 14 -5.66 -2.76 8.38
N ASN A 15 -5.72 -1.91 7.35
CA ASN A 15 -4.75 -0.83 7.16
C ASN A 15 -4.90 0.25 8.23
N VAL A 16 -6.14 0.65 8.57
CA VAL A 16 -6.42 1.62 9.64
C VAL A 16 -5.88 1.12 10.99
N LEU A 17 -6.05 -0.17 11.29
CA LEU A 17 -5.53 -0.78 12.53
C LEU A 17 -4.00 -0.93 12.51
N LEU A 18 -3.38 -1.04 11.33
CA LEU A 18 -1.94 -1.17 11.20
C LEU A 18 -1.19 0.16 11.44
N LEU A 19 -1.79 1.30 11.08
CA LEU A 19 -1.19 2.63 11.34
C LEU A 19 -0.76 2.86 12.80
N PRO A 20 -1.62 2.68 13.82
CA PRO A 20 -1.21 2.86 15.22
C PRO A 20 -0.15 1.85 15.64
N ILE A 21 -0.13 0.64 15.09
CA ILE A 21 0.92 -0.36 15.33
C ILE A 21 2.26 0.14 14.78
N MET A 22 2.27 0.63 13.52
CA MET A 22 3.47 1.21 12.91
C MET A 22 3.95 2.44 13.70
N TYR A 23 3.05 3.32 14.11
CA TYR A 23 3.39 4.46 14.95
C TYR A 23 4.01 4.05 16.28
N ARG A 24 3.44 3.05 16.97
CA ARG A 24 4.00 2.51 18.22
C ARG A 24 5.36 1.87 18.01
N PHE A 25 5.55 1.14 16.92
CA PHE A 25 6.83 0.53 16.57
C PHE A 25 7.92 1.59 16.33
N VAL A 26 7.61 2.63 15.53
CA VAL A 26 8.54 3.74 15.26
C VAL A 26 8.86 4.50 16.54
N ARG A 27 7.84 4.79 17.35
CA ARG A 27 8.02 5.49 18.63
C ARG A 27 8.88 4.67 19.59
N TRP A 28 8.66 3.37 19.68
CA TRP A 28 9.45 2.47 20.50
C TRP A 28 10.91 2.44 20.03
N ARG A 29 11.16 2.26 18.72
CA ARG A 29 12.53 2.26 18.18
C ARG A 29 13.26 3.58 18.39
N ARG A 30 12.59 4.73 18.20
CA ARG A 30 13.18 6.05 18.49
C ARG A 30 13.58 6.18 19.96
N ALA A 31 12.75 5.71 20.89
CA ALA A 31 13.08 5.70 22.31
C ALA A 31 14.29 4.81 22.65
N THR A 32 14.61 3.81 21.81
CA THR A 32 15.78 2.95 21.97
C THR A 32 17.06 3.53 21.33
N GLY A 33 17.02 4.75 20.79
CA GLY A 33 18.20 5.47 20.26
C GLY A 33 18.37 5.42 18.74
N ASP A 34 17.41 4.86 17.98
CA ASP A 34 17.42 4.83 16.50
C ASP A 34 16.84 6.11 15.87
N GLU A 35 17.24 7.29 16.35
CA GLU A 35 16.61 8.55 15.91
C GLU A 35 16.98 8.93 14.47
N GLU A 36 18.25 8.79 14.09
CA GLU A 36 18.75 9.23 12.79
C GLU A 36 18.34 8.28 11.65
N SER A 37 18.32 6.97 11.93
CA SER A 37 17.92 5.91 11.00
C SER A 37 16.41 5.92 10.67
N LEU A 38 15.57 6.48 11.54
CA LEU A 38 14.10 6.52 11.43
C LEU A 38 13.51 7.90 11.14
N SER A 39 14.33 8.80 10.60
CA SER A 39 13.85 10.07 10.07
C SER A 39 12.83 9.83 8.94
N LEU A 40 11.69 10.54 9.01
CA LEU A 40 10.69 10.45 7.96
C LEU A 40 11.20 11.20 6.73
N VAL A 41 11.18 10.52 5.59
CA VAL A 41 11.65 11.05 4.31
C VAL A 41 10.42 11.32 3.44
N PRO A 42 9.99 12.60 3.30
CA PRO A 42 8.70 12.94 2.68
C PRO A 42 8.55 12.42 1.25
N GLN A 43 9.62 12.47 0.46
CA GLN A 43 9.62 11.94 -0.92
C GLN A 43 9.24 10.45 -0.97
N TRP A 44 9.75 9.63 -0.05
CA TRP A 44 9.44 8.20 0.00
C TRP A 44 8.03 7.94 0.51
N PHE A 45 7.57 8.76 1.46
CA PHE A 45 6.17 8.73 1.91
C PHE A 45 5.21 8.99 0.75
N VAL A 46 5.40 10.09 0.00
CA VAL A 46 4.55 10.42 -1.15
C VAL A 46 4.63 9.35 -2.24
N ALA A 47 5.83 8.82 -2.52
CA ALA A 47 6.00 7.72 -3.46
C ALA A 47 5.23 6.47 -3.03
N GLY A 48 5.24 6.14 -1.74
CA GLY A 48 4.46 5.04 -1.17
C GLY A 48 2.95 5.24 -1.35
N VAL A 49 2.46 6.44 -1.01
CA VAL A 49 1.03 6.81 -1.20
C VAL A 49 0.61 6.61 -2.65
N GLY A 50 1.35 7.21 -3.58
CA GLY A 50 1.05 7.15 -5.01
C GLY A 50 1.13 5.72 -5.55
N TYR A 51 2.17 4.98 -5.18
CA TYR A 51 2.37 3.59 -5.61
C TYR A 51 1.21 2.70 -5.18
N GLN A 52 0.80 2.76 -3.92
CA GLN A 52 -0.27 1.89 -3.42
C GLN A 52 -1.64 2.27 -3.99
N ALA A 53 -1.92 3.56 -4.14
CA ALA A 53 -3.15 4.03 -4.78
C ALA A 53 -3.21 3.59 -6.24
N ALA A 54 -2.10 3.72 -6.99
CA ALA A 54 -2.00 3.28 -8.39
C ALA A 54 -2.15 1.76 -8.51
N TYR A 55 -1.55 0.99 -7.60
CA TYR A 55 -1.71 -0.46 -7.55
C TYR A 55 -3.18 -0.86 -7.40
N TYR A 56 -3.90 -0.28 -6.43
CA TYR A 56 -5.31 -0.61 -6.24
C TYR A 56 -6.17 -0.12 -7.39
N TRP A 57 -5.86 1.04 -7.97
CA TRP A 57 -6.54 1.51 -9.17
C TRP A 57 -6.42 0.51 -10.32
N ALA A 58 -5.19 0.06 -10.62
CA ALA A 58 -4.93 -0.91 -11.68
C ALA A 58 -5.58 -2.26 -11.39
N TYR A 59 -5.53 -2.71 -10.13
CA TYR A 59 -6.11 -3.98 -9.71
C TYR A 59 -7.65 -3.97 -9.78
N ASP A 60 -8.30 -2.92 -9.27
CA ASP A 60 -9.76 -2.85 -9.20
C ASP A 60 -10.38 -2.55 -10.58
N HIS A 61 -9.70 -1.80 -11.46
CA HIS A 61 -10.11 -1.63 -12.88
C HIS A 61 -9.75 -2.82 -13.78
N ASP A 62 -9.12 -3.86 -13.24
CA ASP A 62 -8.57 -4.99 -13.99
C ASP A 62 -7.67 -4.56 -15.17
N PHE A 63 -6.88 -3.50 -14.97
CA PHE A 63 -5.96 -2.99 -15.97
C PHE A 63 -4.99 -4.10 -16.37
N GLY A 64 -4.91 -4.41 -17.67
CA GLY A 64 -4.06 -5.47 -18.18
C GLY A 64 -4.45 -6.89 -17.74
N ALA A 65 -5.67 -7.11 -17.24
CA ALA A 65 -6.16 -8.40 -16.72
C ALA A 65 -5.35 -8.92 -15.50
N ILE A 66 -4.80 -8.02 -14.68
CA ILE A 66 -3.99 -8.35 -13.50
C ILE A 66 -4.83 -9.01 -12.40
N ARG A 67 -6.14 -8.72 -12.33
CA ARG A 67 -7.04 -9.35 -11.36
C ARG A 67 -7.50 -10.72 -11.86
N THR A 68 -7.79 -10.85 -13.15
CA THR A 68 -8.40 -12.03 -13.76
C THR A 68 -7.39 -13.09 -14.20
N SER A 69 -6.21 -12.69 -14.69
CA SER A 69 -5.15 -13.62 -15.13
C SER A 69 -4.05 -13.78 -14.09
N ARG A 70 -3.91 -15.01 -13.55
CA ARG A 70 -2.83 -15.34 -12.59
C ARG A 70 -1.43 -15.14 -13.18
N TRP A 71 -1.24 -15.44 -14.47
CA TRP A 71 0.03 -15.25 -15.16
C TRP A 71 0.41 -13.78 -15.28
N ARG A 72 -0.52 -12.94 -15.73
CA ARG A 72 -0.27 -11.49 -15.85
C ARG A 72 -0.06 -10.83 -14.50
N ARG A 73 -0.76 -11.32 -13.47
CA ARG A 73 -0.50 -10.93 -12.08
C ARG A 73 0.91 -11.27 -11.64
N ALA A 74 1.38 -12.48 -11.91
CA ALA A 74 2.74 -12.91 -11.57
C ALA A 74 3.79 -12.08 -12.32
N LEU A 75 3.58 -11.83 -13.62
CA LEU A 75 4.47 -10.99 -14.43
C LEU A 75 4.53 -9.56 -13.89
N PHE A 76 3.38 -8.95 -13.62
CA PHE A 76 3.29 -7.62 -13.05
C PHE A 76 3.97 -7.53 -11.68
N SER A 77 3.74 -8.52 -10.80
CA SER A 77 4.43 -8.60 -9.51
C SER A 77 5.94 -8.78 -9.68
N GLY A 78 6.40 -9.56 -10.66
CA GLY A 78 7.83 -9.71 -10.97
C GLY A 78 8.47 -8.40 -11.43
N ILE A 79 7.81 -7.68 -12.35
CA ILE A 79 8.25 -6.36 -12.83
C ILE A 79 8.29 -5.36 -11.67
N GLN A 80 7.25 -5.34 -10.83
CA GLN A 80 7.22 -4.48 -9.65
C GLN A 80 8.36 -4.81 -8.69
N SER A 81 8.60 -6.07 -8.38
CA SER A 81 9.71 -6.47 -7.49
C SER A 81 11.07 -6.07 -8.06
N ALA A 82 11.29 -6.24 -9.36
CA ALA A 82 12.54 -5.84 -10.02
C ALA A 82 12.71 -4.30 -10.08
N LEU A 83 11.63 -3.56 -10.27
CA LEU A 83 11.66 -2.11 -10.24
C LEU A 83 11.94 -1.61 -8.83
N MET A 84 11.29 -2.22 -7.83
CA MET A 84 11.48 -1.85 -6.44
C MET A 84 12.85 -2.23 -5.93
N SER A 85 13.45 -3.36 -6.33
CA SER A 85 14.83 -3.67 -5.93
C SER A 85 15.84 -2.64 -6.44
N LYS A 86 15.57 -1.97 -7.57
CA LYS A 86 16.42 -0.91 -8.14
C LYS A 86 16.11 0.47 -7.57
N LEU A 87 14.84 0.79 -7.39
CA LEU A 87 14.39 2.13 -7.02
C LEU A 87 14.15 2.30 -5.52
N PHE A 88 14.06 1.24 -4.72
CA PHE A 88 13.75 1.40 -3.29
C PHE A 88 14.88 2.11 -2.54
N PRO A 89 14.51 2.86 -1.49
CA PRO A 89 15.47 3.43 -0.57
C PRO A 89 16.33 2.34 0.06
N GLN A 90 17.64 2.58 0.03
CA GLN A 90 18.60 1.75 0.77
C GLN A 90 18.59 2.08 2.27
N SER A 91 18.16 3.29 2.65
CA SER A 91 18.03 3.68 4.05
C SER A 91 16.76 3.13 4.71
N GLU A 92 16.87 2.78 6.00
CA GLU A 92 15.74 2.28 6.80
C GLU A 92 14.60 3.31 6.88
N GLY A 93 14.91 4.58 7.13
CA GLY A 93 13.93 5.67 7.21
C GLY A 93 13.17 5.87 5.89
N GLY A 94 13.83 5.67 4.74
CA GLY A 94 13.17 5.70 3.45
C GLY A 94 12.18 4.54 3.27
N ARG A 95 12.58 3.31 3.64
CA ARG A 95 11.71 2.11 3.55
C ARG A 95 10.50 2.23 4.47
N LEU A 96 10.73 2.71 5.69
CA LEU A 96 9.67 3.00 6.65
C LEU A 96 8.70 4.05 6.11
N SER A 97 9.23 5.17 5.60
CA SER A 97 8.41 6.25 5.04
C SER A 97 7.56 5.76 3.87
N PHE A 98 8.15 4.98 2.95
CA PHE A 98 7.43 4.34 1.85
C PHE A 98 6.33 3.40 2.35
N SER A 99 6.62 2.57 3.36
CA SER A 99 5.65 1.64 3.92
C SER A 99 4.47 2.35 4.59
N ILE A 100 4.74 3.39 5.39
CA ILE A 100 3.69 4.22 6.02
C ILE A 100 2.87 4.93 4.94
N GLY A 101 3.53 5.52 3.95
CA GLY A 101 2.88 6.17 2.82
C GLY A 101 1.99 5.21 2.04
N GLY A 102 2.47 4.00 1.75
CA GLY A 102 1.69 2.95 1.11
C GLY A 102 0.43 2.60 1.90
N ASN A 103 0.55 2.43 3.22
CA ASN A 103 -0.62 2.20 4.07
C ASN A 103 -1.63 3.35 4.00
N VAL A 104 -1.18 4.61 4.08
CA VAL A 104 -2.05 5.79 3.92
C VAL A 104 -2.73 5.81 2.55
N GLY A 105 -1.99 5.51 1.47
CA GLY A 105 -2.54 5.40 0.11
C GLY A 105 -3.59 4.29 0.00
N ALA A 106 -3.38 3.15 0.66
CA ALA A 106 -4.36 2.07 0.75
C ALA A 106 -5.65 2.52 1.44
N ILE A 107 -5.52 3.18 2.60
CA ILE A 107 -6.65 3.71 3.37
C ILE A 107 -7.43 4.71 2.53
N ALA A 108 -6.75 5.71 1.96
CA ALA A 108 -7.38 6.74 1.16
C ALA A 108 -8.14 6.14 -0.04
N TYR A 109 -7.49 5.24 -0.78
CA TYR A 109 -8.11 4.58 -1.92
C TYR A 109 -9.31 3.74 -1.50
N ARG A 110 -9.21 2.93 -0.44
CA ARG A 110 -10.29 2.03 0.00
C ARG A 110 -11.44 2.75 0.71
N LEU A 111 -11.14 3.86 1.37
CA LEU A 111 -12.15 4.77 1.89
C LEU A 111 -12.99 5.32 0.74
N TRP A 112 -12.32 5.82 -0.30
CA TRP A 112 -13.00 6.34 -1.47
C TRP A 112 -13.74 5.24 -2.25
N TYR A 113 -13.05 4.16 -2.62
CA TYR A 113 -13.58 3.00 -3.34
C TYR A 113 -13.66 1.77 -2.42
N GLY A 114 -14.87 1.39 -2.01
CA GLY A 114 -15.17 0.27 -1.13
C GLY A 114 -16.04 0.66 0.06
N VAL A 115 -15.72 1.79 0.70
CA VAL A 115 -16.54 2.38 1.77
C VAL A 115 -17.54 3.39 1.17
N LEU A 116 -17.05 4.54 0.70
CA LEU A 116 -17.87 5.66 0.25
C LEU A 116 -18.49 5.43 -1.14
N ARG A 117 -17.71 4.89 -2.09
CA ARG A 117 -18.15 4.56 -3.45
C ARG A 117 -18.09 3.05 -3.70
N PRO A 118 -18.87 2.51 -4.65
CA PRO A 118 -18.68 1.15 -5.14
C PRO A 118 -17.27 0.96 -5.72
N LEU A 119 -16.81 -0.28 -5.78
CA LEU A 119 -15.54 -0.58 -6.43
C LEU A 119 -15.69 -0.42 -7.95
N PRO A 120 -14.66 0.09 -8.64
CA PRO A 120 -14.68 0.12 -10.10
C PRO A 120 -14.64 -1.31 -10.70
N GLY A 121 -15.22 -1.45 -11.89
CA GLY A 121 -15.41 -2.73 -12.59
C GLY A 121 -16.68 -3.48 -12.18
N SER A 122 -17.24 -4.29 -13.09
CA SER A 122 -18.49 -5.02 -12.86
C SER A 122 -18.42 -5.93 -11.63
N ASP A 123 -19.51 -5.98 -10.85
CA ASP A 123 -19.64 -6.81 -9.65
C ASP A 123 -19.87 -8.30 -9.96
N GLU A 124 -19.64 -8.72 -11.21
CA GLU A 124 -19.76 -10.09 -11.70
C GLU A 124 -18.51 -10.94 -11.41
#